data_AF-A0A517SBB2-F1
#
_entry.id   AF-A0A517SBB2-F1
#
_cell.length_a   1.000
_cell.length_b   1.000
_cell.length_c   1.000
_cell.angle_alpha   90.00
_cell.angle_beta   90.00
_cell.angle_gamma   90.00
#
_symmetry.space_group_name_H-M   'P 1'
#
loop_
_entity.id
_entity.type
_entity.pdbx_description
1 polymer ?
#
loop_
_entity_poly.entity_id
_entity_poly.type
_entity_poly.pdbx_seq_one_letter_code
_entity_poly.pdbx_strand_id
1 'polypeptide(L)'
;MAAPLTNSNADVAIRSQSVECVEIYIPKKLEHLSEVFTYLRRKITLRSEEAADGVTINGFSLYEVDGAFLGRTVYQERTLVVRILFEREADEDPEVLQRKIQELGRDIATAVALDEEELWVCHYPQSVVVFRPLGRQADPSI
;
A
#
# COMPACT_ATOMS: atom_id res chain seq x y z
N MET A 1 -45.53 -28.89 0.68
CA MET A 1 -44.64 -28.61 1.82
C MET A 1 -43.35 -28.03 1.25
N ALA A 2 -43.12 -26.73 1.44
CA ALA A 2 -41.92 -26.06 0.95
C ALA A 2 -40.77 -26.25 1.94
N ALA A 3 -39.60 -26.64 1.45
CA ALA A 3 -38.38 -26.76 2.25
C ALA A 3 -37.94 -25.37 2.75
N PRO A 4 -37.39 -25.25 3.97
CA PRO A 4 -36.91 -23.97 4.47
C PRO A 4 -35.61 -23.58 3.74
N LEU A 5 -35.60 -22.37 3.18
CA LEU A 5 -34.39 -21.71 2.69
C LEU A 5 -33.46 -21.49 3.88
N THR A 6 -32.42 -22.31 4.00
CA THR A 6 -31.33 -22.08 4.93
C THR A 6 -30.58 -20.83 4.47
N ASN A 7 -30.79 -19.70 5.17
CA ASN A 7 -29.95 -18.52 5.07
C ASN A 7 -28.51 -18.93 5.43
N SER A 8 -27.68 -19.18 4.41
CA SER A 8 -26.24 -19.35 4.61
C SER A 8 -25.65 -17.98 4.92
N ASN A 9 -25.69 -17.59 6.20
CA ASN A 9 -24.81 -16.57 6.70
C ASN A 9 -23.38 -17.05 6.42
N ALA A 10 -22.73 -16.45 5.43
CA ALA A 10 -21.31 -16.66 5.21
C ALA A 10 -20.61 -16.28 6.52
N ASP A 11 -19.90 -17.23 7.14
CA ASP A 11 -19.06 -16.94 8.30
C ASP A 11 -17.95 -15.99 7.86
N VAL A 12 -18.16 -14.70 8.10
CA VAL A 12 -17.15 -13.66 7.92
C VAL A 12 -16.13 -13.85 9.04
N ALA A 13 -14.99 -14.47 8.73
CA ALA A 13 -13.85 -14.42 9.62
C ALA A 13 -13.31 -12.99 9.64
N ILE A 14 -13.80 -12.17 10.58
CA ILE A 14 -13.28 -10.83 10.82
C ILE A 14 -11.90 -10.98 11.46
N ARG A 15 -10.85 -10.99 10.64
CA ARG A 15 -9.50 -10.72 11.13
C ARG A 15 -9.32 -9.21 11.13
N SER A 16 -9.31 -8.60 12.31
CA SER A 16 -8.86 -7.22 12.47
C SER A 16 -7.33 -7.19 12.34
N GLN A 17 -6.84 -7.13 11.10
CA GLN A 17 -5.44 -6.80 10.86
C GLN A 17 -5.32 -5.28 10.83
N SER A 18 -4.41 -4.74 11.64
CA SER A 18 -4.03 -3.33 11.58
C SER A 18 -3.20 -3.13 10.32
N VAL A 19 -3.82 -2.59 9.28
CA VAL A 19 -3.15 -2.29 8.01
C VAL A 19 -2.87 -0.81 7.98
N GLU A 20 -1.63 -0.46 7.66
CA GLU A 20 -1.22 0.91 7.42
C GLU A 20 -1.25 1.18 5.92
N CYS A 21 -1.71 2.37 5.57
CA CYS A 21 -1.72 2.81 4.18
C CYS A 21 -0.87 4.07 4.05
N VAL A 22 -0.01 4.04 3.03
CA VAL A 22 0.86 5.15 2.67
C VAL A 22 0.56 5.52 1.22
N GLU A 23 0.26 6.79 0.98
CA GLU A 23 0.15 7.35 -0.36
C GLU A 23 1.32 8.28 -0.62
N ILE A 24 2.00 8.07 -1.74
CA ILE A 24 3.10 8.92 -2.18
C ILE A 24 2.69 9.59 -3.48
N TYR A 25 2.63 10.91 -3.44
CA TYR A 25 2.23 11.77 -4.55
C TYR A 25 3.47 12.24 -5.28
N ILE A 26 3.59 11.80 -6.53
CA ILE A 26 4.74 12.04 -7.41
C ILE A 26 4.29 12.99 -8.53
N PRO A 27 4.72 14.26 -8.49
CA PRO A 27 4.62 15.19 -9.62
C PRO A 27 5.15 14.53 -10.90
N LYS A 28 4.45 14.72 -12.01
CA LYS A 28 4.47 13.73 -13.08
C LYS A 28 5.65 13.90 -14.01
N LYS A 29 6.58 12.94 -13.93
CA LYS A 29 7.41 12.50 -15.06
C LYS A 29 7.15 11.01 -15.32
N LEU A 30 6.38 10.69 -16.37
CA LEU A 30 5.98 9.31 -16.74
C LEU A 30 7.16 8.36 -16.99
N GLU A 31 8.36 8.90 -17.17
CA GLU A 31 9.57 8.15 -17.50
C GLU A 31 9.97 7.15 -16.40
N HIS A 32 9.62 7.41 -15.14
CA HIS A 32 10.02 6.56 -14.00
C HIS A 32 8.96 5.54 -13.55
N LEU A 33 7.81 5.46 -14.22
CA LEU A 33 6.71 4.57 -13.79
C LEU A 33 7.14 3.09 -13.76
N SER A 34 7.93 2.67 -14.75
CA SER A 34 8.45 1.30 -14.84
C SER A 34 9.44 0.98 -13.71
N GLU A 35 10.25 1.95 -13.30
CA GLU A 35 11.24 1.83 -12.22
C GLU A 35 10.54 1.73 -10.87
N VAL A 36 9.58 2.63 -10.60
CA VAL A 36 8.73 2.58 -9.40
C VAL A 36 7.97 1.26 -9.31
N PHE A 37 7.34 0.82 -10.41
CA PHE A 37 6.61 -0.45 -10.43
C PHE A 37 7.53 -1.64 -10.16
N THR A 38 8.73 -1.65 -10.76
CA THR A 38 9.72 -2.72 -10.56
C THR A 38 10.23 -2.76 -9.12
N TYR A 39 10.52 -1.60 -8.53
CA TYR A 39 10.90 -1.46 -7.13
C TYR A 39 9.81 -2.03 -6.20
N LEU A 40 8.56 -1.61 -6.38
CA LEU A 40 7.43 -2.06 -5.55
C LEU A 40 7.18 -3.56 -5.68
N ARG A 41 7.27 -4.13 -6.90
CA ARG A 41 7.16 -5.59 -7.07
C ARG A 41 8.26 -6.34 -6.33
N ARG A 42 9.50 -5.85 -6.36
CA ARG A 42 10.60 -6.48 -5.60
C ARG A 42 10.32 -6.49 -4.10
N LYS A 43 9.76 -5.42 -3.54
CA LYS A 43 9.39 -5.35 -2.11
C LYS A 43 8.30 -6.36 -1.72
N ILE A 44 7.40 -6.72 -2.64
CA ILE A 44 6.44 -7.82 -2.43
C ILE A 44 7.16 -9.17 -2.49
N THR A 45 7.97 -9.42 -3.52
CA THR A 45 8.66 -10.72 -3.70
C THR A 45 9.63 -11.05 -2.57
N LEU A 46 10.36 -10.05 -2.06
CA LEU A 46 11.30 -10.26 -0.94
C LEU A 46 10.60 -10.72 0.35
N ARG A 47 9.32 -10.36 0.55
CA ARG A 47 8.50 -10.90 1.65
C ARG A 47 8.25 -12.40 1.47
N SER A 48 7.97 -12.85 0.26
CA SER A 48 7.72 -14.28 -0.02
C SER A 48 8.95 -15.17 0.14
N GLU A 49 10.14 -14.58 0.19
CA GLU A 49 11.42 -15.30 0.27
C GLU A 49 12.09 -15.20 1.66
N GLU A 50 11.43 -14.59 2.66
CA GLU A 50 11.95 -14.35 4.04
C GLU A 50 13.34 -13.67 4.12
N ALA A 51 13.82 -13.09 3.01
CA ALA A 51 15.21 -12.65 2.84
C ALA A 51 15.41 -11.13 2.96
N ALA A 52 14.45 -10.38 3.49
CA ALA A 52 14.43 -8.94 3.34
C ALA A 52 15.13 -8.16 4.48
N ASP A 53 16.28 -7.57 4.18
CA ASP A 53 16.71 -6.31 4.81
C ASP A 53 15.82 -5.17 4.26
N GLY A 54 15.08 -4.50 5.14
CA GLY A 54 14.28 -3.30 4.83
C GLY A 54 12.75 -3.49 4.80
N VAL A 55 12.03 -2.44 4.42
CA VAL A 55 10.55 -2.39 4.48
C VAL A 55 9.90 -3.35 3.49
N THR A 56 9.12 -4.32 3.98
CA THR A 56 8.25 -5.18 3.18
C THR A 56 6.86 -4.56 3.04
N ILE A 57 6.16 -4.84 1.94
CA ILE A 57 4.81 -4.32 1.68
C ILE A 57 3.84 -5.47 1.39
N ASN A 58 2.58 -5.29 1.77
CA ASN A 58 1.49 -6.24 1.56
C ASN A 58 0.78 -6.05 0.22
N GLY A 59 0.91 -4.87 -0.37
CA GLY A 59 0.35 -4.57 -1.67
C GLY A 59 0.63 -3.15 -2.10
N PHE A 60 0.43 -2.88 -3.38
CA PHE A 60 0.45 -1.52 -3.88
C PHE A 60 -0.53 -1.35 -5.05
N SER A 61 -0.92 -0.10 -5.30
CA SER A 61 -1.67 0.31 -6.48
C SER A 61 -1.13 1.64 -6.98
N LEU A 62 -1.10 1.79 -8.31
CA LEU A 62 -0.71 3.03 -8.97
C LEU A 62 -1.94 3.62 -9.66
N TYR A 63 -2.22 4.88 -9.43
CA TYR A 63 -3.27 5.62 -10.12
C TYR A 63 -2.88 7.07 -10.28
N GLU A 64 -3.53 7.76 -11.21
CA GLU A 64 -3.31 9.18 -11.43
C GLU A 64 -4.47 9.97 -10.87
N VAL A 65 -4.16 11.13 -10.32
CA VAL A 65 -5.15 12.11 -9.88
C VAL A 65 -4.84 13.46 -10.50
N ASP A 66 -5.86 14.13 -11.02
CA ASP A 66 -5.77 15.55 -11.34
C ASP A 66 -6.15 16.33 -10.07
N GLY A 67 -5.17 17.01 -9.47
CA GLY A 67 -5.33 17.62 -8.15
C GLY A 67 -4.81 19.05 -8.11
N ALA A 68 -5.21 19.76 -7.06
CA ALA A 68 -4.59 21.02 -6.66
C ALA A 68 -3.78 20.79 -5.39
N PHE A 69 -2.49 21.11 -5.43
CA PHE A 69 -1.53 20.83 -4.37
C PHE A 69 -0.93 22.14 -3.82
N LEU A 70 -0.64 22.17 -2.53
CA LEU A 70 -0.14 23.35 -1.80
C LEU A 70 1.39 23.32 -1.67
N GLY A 71 2.12 23.83 -2.67
CA GLY A 71 3.56 24.08 -2.56
C GLY A 71 3.86 25.48 -2.04
N ARG A 72 4.88 26.15 -2.62
CA ARG A 72 5.08 27.61 -2.42
C ARG A 72 3.84 28.43 -2.84
N THR A 73 3.12 27.94 -3.83
CA THR A 73 1.80 28.40 -4.26
C THR A 73 0.91 27.18 -4.49
N VAL A 74 -0.41 27.37 -4.51
CA VAL A 74 -1.31 26.31 -4.98
C VAL A 74 -1.10 26.13 -6.48
N TYR A 75 -0.81 24.90 -6.91
CA TYR A 75 -0.66 24.55 -8.32
C TYR A 75 -1.56 23.38 -8.67
N GLN A 76 -1.95 23.29 -9.94
CA GLN A 76 -2.74 22.18 -10.46
C GLN A 76 -1.86 21.30 -11.31
N GLU A 77 -1.85 20.01 -11.02
CA GLU A 77 -1.03 19.05 -11.74
C GLU A 77 -1.72 17.69 -11.77
N ARG A 78 -1.42 16.94 -12.82
CA ARG A 78 -1.69 15.50 -12.88
C ARG A 78 -0.58 14.78 -12.16
N THR A 79 -0.91 14.06 -11.10
CA THR A 79 0.06 13.47 -10.18
C THR A 79 -0.11 11.96 -10.15
N LEU A 80 1.00 11.22 -10.16
CA LEU A 80 0.99 9.78 -9.94
C LEU A 80 0.92 9.52 -8.43
N VAL A 81 -0.07 8.74 -8.00
CA VAL A 81 -0.20 8.29 -6.61
C VAL A 81 0.25 6.84 -6.52
N VAL A 82 1.25 6.61 -5.67
CA VAL A 82 1.68 5.29 -5.26
C VAL A 82 1.03 4.99 -3.92
N ARG A 83 0.00 4.15 -3.93
CA ARG A 83 -0.65 3.67 -2.70
C ARG A 83 -0.03 2.36 -2.29
N ILE A 84 0.47 2.29 -1.07
CA ILE A 84 1.17 1.14 -0.48
C ILE A 84 0.42 0.70 0.77
N LEU A 85 0.25 -0.61 0.91
CA LEU A 85 -0.31 -1.24 2.10
C LEU A 85 0.75 -2.08 2.78
N PHE A 86 0.82 -2.01 4.09
CA PHE A 86 1.59 -2.96 4.88
C PHE A 86 0.90 -3.29 6.21
N GLU A 87 1.10 -4.50 6.69
CA GLU A 87 0.63 -4.93 8.01
C GLU A 87 1.53 -4.36 9.09
N ARG A 88 0.89 -3.83 10.13
CA ARG A 88 1.57 -3.45 11.37
C ARG A 88 1.51 -4.59 12.36
N GLU A 89 2.62 -4.86 13.03
CA GLU A 89 2.58 -5.70 14.23
C GLU A 89 1.80 -4.98 15.34
N ALA A 90 1.14 -5.74 16.19
CA ALA A 90 0.25 -5.19 17.21
C ALA A 90 1.01 -4.29 18.22
N ASP A 91 2.24 -4.68 18.51
CA ASP A 91 3.20 -4.07 19.43
C ASP A 91 4.31 -3.27 18.73
N GLU A 92 4.18 -3.02 17.42
CA GLU A 92 5.16 -2.21 16.70
C GLU A 92 5.22 -0.78 17.26
N ASP A 93 6.44 -0.35 17.57
CA ASP A 93 6.75 1.00 18.05
C ASP A 93 6.39 2.04 16.96
N PRO A 94 5.64 3.12 17.30
CA PRO A 94 5.38 4.22 16.38
C PRO A 94 6.63 4.80 15.71
N GLU A 95 7.79 4.81 16.37
CA GLU A 95 9.04 5.28 15.76
C GLU A 95 9.54 4.33 14.67
N VAL A 96 9.35 3.02 14.84
CA VAL A 96 9.67 2.02 13.82
C VAL A 96 8.78 2.22 12.60
N LEU A 97 7.47 2.41 12.81
CA LEU A 97 6.52 2.71 11.75
C LEU A 97 6.91 3.97 10.97
N GLN A 98 7.24 5.06 11.69
CA GLN A 98 7.66 6.31 11.07
C GLN A 98 8.94 6.14 10.22
N ARG A 99 9.92 5.36 10.71
CA ARG A 99 11.13 5.05 9.93
C ARG A 99 10.80 4.27 8.65
N LYS A 100 9.92 3.27 8.72
CA LYS A 100 9.48 2.52 7.53
C LYS A 100 8.86 3.43 6.47
N ILE A 101 8.00 4.36 6.90
CA ILE A 101 7.35 5.32 6.00
C ILE A 101 8.39 6.25 5.35
N GLN A 102 9.36 6.74 6.13
CA GLN A 102 10.45 7.59 5.62
C GLN A 102 11.36 6.85 4.63
N GLU A 103 11.70 5.59 4.92
CA GLU A 103 12.49 4.74 4.03
C GLU A 103 11.77 4.50 2.70
N LEU A 104 10.46 4.19 2.73
CA LEU A 104 9.66 4.07 1.51
C LEU A 104 9.65 5.36 0.68
N GLY A 105 9.42 6.50 1.35
CA GLY A 105 9.45 7.80 0.68
C GLY A 105 10.80 8.09 0.04
N ARG A 106 11.91 7.81 0.74
CA ARG A 106 13.27 8.00 0.25
C ARG A 106 13.62 7.10 -0.93
N ASP A 107 13.26 5.82 -0.84
CA ASP A 107 13.54 4.85 -1.90
C ASP A 107 12.80 5.25 -3.19
N ILE A 108 11.53 5.64 -3.07
CA ILE A 108 10.74 6.11 -4.21
C ILE A 108 11.28 7.43 -4.76
N ALA A 109 11.63 8.38 -3.89
CA ALA A 109 12.29 9.63 -4.28
C ALA A 109 13.57 9.39 -5.10
N THR A 110 14.36 8.41 -4.69
CA THR A 110 15.60 8.01 -5.37
C THR A 110 15.32 7.36 -6.72
N ALA A 111 14.27 6.54 -6.81
CA ALA A 111 13.86 5.89 -8.04
C ALA A 111 13.33 6.87 -9.10
N VAL A 112 12.72 7.99 -8.69
CA VAL A 112 12.10 8.96 -9.62
C VAL A 112 12.94 10.20 -9.92
N ALA A 113 14.20 10.24 -9.47
CA ALA A 113 15.15 11.34 -9.72
C ALA A 113 14.51 12.75 -9.56
N LEU A 114 14.10 13.07 -8.32
CA LEU A 114 13.52 14.37 -7.98
C LEU A 114 14.56 15.49 -8.02
N ASP A 115 14.84 16.00 -9.21
CA ASP A 115 15.84 17.06 -9.34
C ASP A 115 15.30 18.41 -8.80
N GLU A 116 13.97 18.65 -8.84
CA GLU A 116 13.37 19.95 -8.48
C GLU A 116 11.98 19.90 -7.80
N GLU A 117 11.35 18.73 -7.67
CA GLU A 117 9.95 18.60 -7.24
C GLU A 117 9.81 17.95 -5.84
N GLU A 118 8.84 18.42 -5.06
CA GLU A 118 8.54 17.90 -3.72
C GLU A 118 7.63 16.67 -3.80
N LEU A 119 8.01 15.58 -3.11
CA LEU A 119 7.12 14.43 -2.90
C LEU A 119 6.33 14.59 -1.63
N TRP A 120 5.05 14.22 -1.69
CA TRP A 120 4.21 14.18 -0.49
C TRP A 120 3.97 12.75 -0.09
N VAL A 121 4.16 12.47 1.20
CA VAL A 121 3.90 11.16 1.80
C VAL A 121 2.79 11.34 2.81
N CYS A 122 1.63 10.76 2.52
CA CYS A 122 0.49 10.70 3.42
C CYS A 122 0.42 9.32 4.07
N HIS A 123 0.19 9.27 5.37
CA HIS A 123 0.05 8.04 6.12
C HIS A 123 -1.27 8.05 6.89
N TYR A 124 -2.01 6.95 6.81
CA TYR A 124 -3.27 6.78 7.53
C TYR A 124 -3.55 5.31 7.87
N PRO A 125 -4.09 5.03 9.07
CA PRO A 125 -4.46 3.68 9.47
C PRO A 125 -5.71 3.21 8.72
N GLN A 126 -5.77 1.91 8.39
CA GLN A 126 -6.90 1.30 7.70
C GLN A 126 -7.44 0.08 8.45
N SER A 127 -8.77 -0.03 8.47
CA SER A 127 -9.47 -1.26 8.84
C SER A 127 -9.79 -2.06 7.58
N VAL A 128 -9.41 -3.33 7.56
CA VAL A 128 -9.68 -4.24 6.44
C VAL A 128 -10.64 -5.33 6.86
N VAL A 129 -11.67 -5.57 6.02
CA VAL A 129 -12.58 -6.70 6.16
C VAL A 129 -12.34 -7.63 4.97
N VAL A 130 -11.96 -8.87 5.26
CA VAL A 130 -11.62 -9.86 4.23
C VAL A 130 -12.80 -10.81 4.03
N PHE A 131 -13.26 -10.93 2.79
CA PHE A 131 -14.25 -11.93 2.39
C PHE A 131 -13.55 -13.06 1.64
N ARG A 132 -13.75 -14.31 2.09
CA ARG A 132 -13.25 -15.51 1.39
C ARG A 132 -14.42 -16.32 0.84
N PRO A 133 -14.37 -16.77 -0.42
CA PRO A 133 -15.41 -17.63 -0.98
C PRO A 133 -15.40 -18.99 -0.26
N LEU A 134 -16.60 -19.47 0.11
CA LEU A 134 -16.78 -20.79 0.71
C LEU A 134 -16.25 -21.87 -0.24
N GLY A 135 -15.33 -22.73 0.25
CA GLY A 135 -14.87 -23.93 -0.48
C GLY A 135 -13.42 -23.93 -0.96
N ARG A 136 -12.67 -22.82 -0.85
CA ARG A 136 -11.19 -22.90 -0.87
C ARG A 136 -10.70 -23.04 0.56
N GLN A 137 -10.28 -24.25 0.94
CA GLN A 137 -9.30 -24.38 2.03
C GLN A 137 -8.18 -23.40 1.70
N ALA A 138 -7.90 -22.48 2.63
CA ALA A 138 -6.80 -21.55 2.46
C ALA A 138 -5.54 -22.38 2.20
N ASP A 139 -4.96 -22.21 1.01
CA ASP A 139 -3.58 -22.63 0.81
C ASP A 139 -2.76 -21.82 1.84
N PRO A 140 -2.07 -22.47 2.79
CA PRO A 140 -1.30 -21.77 3.81
C PRO A 140 -0.05 -21.07 3.22
N SER A 141 0.13 -21.10 1.91
CA SER A 141 1.32 -20.66 1.19
C SER A 141 1.22 -19.26 0.54
N ILE A 142 0.23 -18.43 0.87
CA ILE A 142 0.08 -17.06 0.33
C ILE A 142 0.12 -16.03 1.45
#